data_AF-A0A202EAL9-F1
#
_entry.id   AF-A0A202EAL9-F1
#
_cell.length_a   1.000
_cell.length_b   1.000
_cell.length_c   1.000
_cell.angle_alpha   90.00
_cell.angle_beta   90.00
_cell.angle_gamma   90.00
#
_symmetry.space_group_name_H-M   'P 1'
#
loop_
_entity.id
_entity.type
_entity.pdbx_description
1 polymer ?
#
loop_
_entity_poly.entity_id
_entity_poly.type
_entity_poly.pdbx_seq_one_letter_code
_entity_poly.pdbx_strand_id
1 'polypeptide(L)'
;MPSIRRLLGGLLVSVLGIVVIGLVAIVVFAVAIFVISTGAGLAGYEPSANYVVLSASLVVVAVILTGGFTPRLSRDQTDDTEGDGFDDRTFN
;
A
#
# COMPACT_ATOMS: atom_id res chain seq x y z
N MET A 1 2.49 -18.55 -29.51
CA MET A 1 1.62 -18.35 -28.31
C MET A 1 2.34 -17.94 -27.00
N PRO A 2 3.54 -17.34 -26.98
CA PRO A 2 4.16 -16.89 -25.71
C PRO A 2 3.51 -15.62 -25.12
N SER A 3 2.91 -14.78 -25.97
CA SER A 3 2.33 -13.49 -25.56
C SER A 3 1.08 -13.63 -24.69
N ILE A 4 0.21 -14.60 -24.98
CA ILE A 4 -1.03 -14.82 -24.21
C ILE A 4 -0.71 -15.29 -22.77
N ARG A 5 0.26 -16.19 -22.60
CA ARG A 5 0.65 -16.73 -21.29
C ARG A 5 1.24 -15.64 -20.40
N ARG A 6 2.01 -14.70 -20.98
CA ARG A 6 2.57 -13.55 -20.27
C ARG A 6 1.48 -12.58 -19.79
N LEU A 7 0.47 -12.31 -20.62
CA LEU A 7 -0.67 -11.47 -20.25
C LEU A 7 -1.50 -12.08 -19.12
N LEU A 8 -1.80 -13.38 -19.20
CA LEU A 8 -2.53 -14.11 -18.14
C LEU A 8 -1.73 -14.14 -16.82
N GLY A 9 -0.40 -14.33 -16.90
CA GLY A 9 0.47 -14.25 -15.73
C GLY A 9 0.45 -12.87 -15.07
N GLY A 10 0.53 -11.80 -15.86
CA GLY A 10 0.43 -10.42 -15.36
C GLY A 10 -0.93 -10.12 -14.73
N LEU A 11 -2.02 -10.62 -15.34
CA LEU A 11 -3.37 -10.48 -14.78
C LEU A 11 -3.49 -11.18 -13.43
N LEU A 12 -2.99 -12.40 -13.31
CA LEU A 12 -3.04 -13.18 -12.06
C LEU A 12 -2.30 -12.45 -10.92
N VAL A 13 -1.13 -11.89 -11.20
CA VAL A 13 -0.36 -11.09 -10.24
C VAL A 13 -1.13 -9.84 -9.82
N SER A 14 -1.79 -9.16 -10.77
CA SER A 14 -2.63 -7.99 -10.47
C SER A 14 -3.80 -8.34 -9.55
N VAL A 15 -4.54 -9.41 -9.86
CA VAL A 15 -5.65 -9.90 -9.02
C VAL A 15 -5.16 -10.23 -7.62
N LEU A 16 -4.03 -10.95 -7.52
CA LEU A 16 -3.45 -11.28 -6.22
C LEU A 16 -3.06 -10.03 -5.44
N GLY A 17 -2.48 -9.03 -6.12
CA GLY A 17 -2.17 -7.73 -5.52
C GLY A 17 -3.41 -7.03 -4.96
N ILE A 18 -4.51 -7.01 -5.71
CA ILE A 18 -5.79 -6.44 -5.26
C ILE A 18 -6.33 -7.20 -4.03
N VAL A 19 -6.25 -8.53 -4.03
CA VAL A 19 -6.69 -9.34 -2.88
C VAL A 19 -5.86 -9.02 -1.64
N VAL A 20 -4.54 -8.92 -1.77
CA VAL A 20 -3.65 -8.57 -0.64
C VAL A 20 -3.99 -7.18 -0.10
N ILE A 21 -4.15 -6.18 -0.98
CA ILE A 21 -4.56 -4.83 -0.57
C ILE A 21 -5.93 -4.86 0.12
N GLY A 22 -6.88 -5.65 -0.39
CA GLY A 22 -8.19 -5.85 0.21
C GLY A 22 -8.12 -6.42 1.62
N LEU A 23 -7.28 -7.43 1.85
CA LEU A 23 -7.06 -7.99 3.19
C LEU A 23 -6.45 -6.96 4.15
N VAL A 24 -5.45 -6.20 3.70
CA VAL A 24 -4.87 -5.11 4.49
C VAL A 24 -5.93 -4.07 4.85
N ALA A 25 -6.77 -3.67 3.89
CA ALA A 25 -7.84 -2.71 4.11
C ALA A 25 -8.84 -3.17 5.19
N ILE A 26 -9.18 -4.47 5.23
CA ILE A 26 -10.07 -5.04 6.28
C ILE A 26 -9.45 -4.89 7.67
N VAL A 27 -8.16 -5.21 7.81
CA VAL A 27 -7.45 -5.08 9.09
C VAL A 27 -7.42 -3.62 9.53
N VAL A 28 -7.07 -2.71 8.62
CA VAL A 28 -7.04 -1.26 8.91
C VAL A 28 -8.42 -0.76 9.30
N PHE A 29 -9.48 -1.20 8.62
CA PHE A 29 -10.85 -0.82 8.93
C PHE A 29 -11.26 -1.22 10.34
N ALA A 30 -10.91 -2.43 10.79
CA ALA A 30 -11.15 -2.86 12.16
C ALA A 30 -10.43 -1.97 13.19
N VAL A 31 -9.16 -1.61 12.91
CA VAL A 31 -8.40 -0.67 13.75
C VAL A 31 -9.04 0.72 13.75
N ALA A 32 -9.50 1.21 12.61
CA ALA A 32 -10.14 2.51 12.50
C ALA A 32 -11.44 2.59 13.33
N ILE A 33 -12.27 1.54 13.33
CA ILE A 33 -13.45 1.46 14.20
C ILE A 33 -13.05 1.60 15.68
N PHE A 34 -12.02 0.86 16.11
CA PHE A 34 -11.54 0.92 17.49
C PHE A 34 -11.08 2.33 17.87
N VAL A 35 -10.28 2.97 17.01
CA VAL A 35 -9.79 4.34 17.23
C VAL A 35 -10.94 5.34 17.34
N ILE A 36 -11.91 5.27 16.43
CA ILE A 36 -13.04 6.20 16.40
C ILE A 36 -13.96 6.00 17.61
N SER A 37 -14.30 4.75 17.94
CA SER A 37 -15.17 4.44 19.08
C SER A 37 -14.53 4.84 20.39
N THR A 38 -13.24 4.52 20.58
CA THR A 38 -12.49 4.90 21.79
C THR A 38 -12.36 6.42 21.88
N GLY A 39 -12.00 7.09 20.78
CA GLY A 39 -11.86 8.54 20.74
C GLY A 39 -13.17 9.27 21.04
N ALA A 40 -14.30 8.77 20.54
CA ALA A 40 -15.61 9.31 20.85
C ALA A 40 -15.95 9.16 22.34
N GLY A 41 -15.67 7.99 22.93
CA GLY A 41 -15.87 7.76 24.36
C GLY A 41 -15.04 8.70 25.24
N LEU A 42 -13.77 8.95 24.88
CA LEU A 42 -12.91 9.91 25.58
C LEU A 42 -13.41 11.35 25.47
N ALA A 43 -14.08 11.69 24.37
CA ALA A 43 -14.68 13.00 24.14
C ALA A 43 -16.10 13.14 24.73
N GLY A 44 -16.63 12.10 25.39
CA GLY A 44 -17.97 12.11 25.99
C GLY A 44 -19.11 12.00 24.97
N TYR A 45 -18.83 11.50 23.76
CA TYR A 45 -19.84 11.24 22.73
C TYR A 45 -20.21 9.77 22.68
N GLU A 46 -21.48 9.49 22.35
CA GLU A 46 -22.00 8.14 22.19
C GLU A 46 -22.54 7.96 20.75
N PRO A 47 -21.65 7.75 19.77
CA PRO A 47 -22.04 7.68 18.37
C PRO A 47 -22.79 6.39 18.06
N SER A 48 -23.73 6.47 17.11
CA SER A 48 -24.36 5.28 16.56
C SER A 48 -23.36 4.41 15.79
N ALA A 49 -23.60 3.09 15.75
CA ALA A 49 -22.74 2.16 15.01
C ALA A 49 -22.60 2.54 13.52
N ASN A 50 -23.68 3.03 12.90
CA ASN A 50 -23.67 3.49 11.51
C ASN A 50 -22.70 4.65 11.29
N TYR A 51 -22.62 5.58 12.24
CA TYR A 51 -21.68 6.70 12.17
C TYR A 51 -20.22 6.22 12.28
N VAL A 52 -19.93 5.31 13.22
CA VAL A 52 -18.57 4.76 13.40
C VAL A 52 -18.11 4.03 12.14
N VAL A 53 -18.97 3.20 11.56
CA VAL A 53 -18.69 2.45 10.32
C VAL A 53 -18.47 3.40 9.14
N LEU A 54 -19.32 4.41 8.97
CA LEU A 54 -19.18 5.39 7.88
C LEU A 54 -17.87 6.17 8.01
N SER A 55 -17.59 6.71 9.20
CA SER A 55 -16.37 7.48 9.47
C SER A 55 -15.12 6.61 9.28
N ALA A 56 -15.12 5.38 9.79
CA ALA A 56 -14.02 4.43 9.58
C ALA A 56 -13.81 4.13 8.09
N SER A 57 -14.89 3.97 7.32
CA SER A 57 -14.80 3.71 5.87
C SER A 57 -14.15 4.89 5.15
N LEU A 58 -14.55 6.12 5.47
CA LEU A 58 -13.97 7.33 4.86
C LEU A 58 -12.48 7.48 5.19
N VAL A 59 -12.08 7.21 6.44
CA VAL A 59 -10.68 7.23 6.85
C VAL A 59 -9.88 6.19 6.07
N VAL A 60 -10.36 4.94 6.00
CA VAL A 60 -9.67 3.87 5.26
C VAL A 60 -9.50 4.22 3.79
N VAL A 61 -10.55 4.71 3.13
CA VAL A 61 -10.47 5.15 1.73
C VAL A 61 -9.43 6.27 1.56
N ALA A 62 -9.43 7.27 2.43
CA ALA A 62 -8.45 8.36 2.38
C ALA A 62 -7.01 7.85 2.52
N VAL A 63 -6.75 6.95 3.47
CA VAL A 63 -5.39 6.42 3.70
C VAL A 63 -4.93 5.53 2.53
N ILE A 64 -5.82 4.72 1.95
CA ILE A 64 -5.51 3.90 0.78
C ILE A 64 -5.16 4.80 -0.42
N LEU A 65 -5.98 5.81 -0.72
CA LEU A 65 -5.78 6.68 -1.88
C LEU A 65 -4.56 7.58 -1.75
N THR A 66 -4.22 8.01 -0.54
CA THR A 66 -3.02 8.83 -0.28
C THR A 66 -1.72 8.02 -0.23
N GLY A 67 -1.81 6.68 -0.33
CA GLY A 67 -0.64 5.80 -0.26
C GLY A 67 -0.06 5.70 1.15
N GLY A 68 -0.86 5.93 2.20
CA GLY A 68 -0.41 5.81 3.60
C GLY A 68 0.10 4.41 3.99
N PHE A 69 -0.19 3.40 3.15
CA PHE A 69 0.29 2.03 3.31
C PHE A 69 1.31 1.60 2.26
N THR A 70 1.76 2.48 1.37
CA THR A 70 2.81 2.14 0.40
C THR A 70 4.09 1.86 1.20
N PRO A 71 4.55 0.60 1.29
CA PRO A 71 5.78 0.31 2.00
C PRO A 71 6.89 1.10 1.31
N ARG A 72 7.62 1.92 2.07
CA ARG A 72 8.91 2.40 1.59
C ARG A 72 9.80 1.17 1.54
N LEU A 73 9.74 0.47 0.42
CA LEU A 73 10.77 -0.47 0.03
C LEU A 73 12.03 0.40 -0.03
N SER A 74 12.82 0.40 1.04
CA SER A 74 14.20 0.83 0.96
C SER A 74 14.76 0.01 -0.19
N ARG A 75 14.90 0.65 -1.35
CA ARG A 75 15.65 0.10 -2.45
C ARG A 75 17.05 0.05 -1.87
N ASP A 76 17.43 -1.11 -1.36
CA ASP A 76 18.84 -1.42 -1.11
C ASP A 76 19.45 -1.46 -2.50
N GLN A 77 19.79 -0.25 -2.95
CA GLN A 77 20.63 -0.02 -4.08
C GLN A 77 22.00 -0.48 -3.59
N THR A 78 22.19 -1.79 -3.58
CA THR A 78 23.50 -2.36 -3.86
C THR A 78 23.81 -1.84 -5.25
N ASP A 79 24.45 -0.67 -5.29
CA ASP A 79 25.17 -0.21 -6.46
C ASP A 79 26.22 -1.29 -6.69
N ASP A 80 25.85 -2.29 -7.51
CA ASP A 80 26.80 -3.10 -8.25
C ASP A 80 27.51 -2.14 -9.21
N THR A 81 28.40 -1.32 -8.66
CA THR A 81 29.46 -0.62 -9.40
C THR A 81 30.52 -1.68 -9.71
N GLU A 82 30.14 -2.71 -10.44
CA GLU A 82 31.07 -3.58 -11.14
C GLU A 82 31.02 -3.17 -12.62
N GLY A 83 31.93 -2.27 -13.00
CA GLY A 83 32.66 -2.46 -14.24
C GLY A 83 32.33 -1.59 -15.45
N ASP A 84 31.70 -0.43 -15.33
CA ASP A 84 31.83 0.61 -16.37
C ASP A 84 33.01 1.52 -16.01
N GLY A 85 34.21 0.94 -16.12
CA GLY A 85 35.44 1.72 -16.22
C GLY A 85 35.31 2.60 -17.44
N PHE A 86 35.12 3.90 -17.22
CA PHE A 86 35.25 4.91 -18.26
C PHE A 86 36.60 4.68 -18.95
N ASP A 87 36.54 4.25 -20.21
CA ASP A 87 37.69 4.15 -21.11
C ASP A 87 38.30 5.56 -21.25
N ASP A 88 39.23 5.87 -20.36
CA ASP A 88 40.04 7.10 -20.35
C ASP A 88 41.10 7.00 -21.47
N ARG A 89 40.64 7.15 -22.72
CA ARG A 89 41.49 7.23 -23.92
C ARG A 89 41.45 8.59 -24.59
N THR A 90 41.33 9.64 -23.80
CA THR A 90 41.44 11.01 -24.32
C THR A 90 42.52 11.75 -23.53
N PHE A 91 43.67 11.90 -24.17
CA PHE A 91 44.81 12.76 -23.82
C PHE A 91 45.91 12.15 -22.92
N ASN A 92 46.78 11.31 -23.51
CA ASN A 92 48.23 11.58 -23.71
C ASN A 92 48.88 10.41 -24.47
#